data_AF-A0A6J6BZS5-F1
#
_entry.id   AF-A0A6J6BZS5-F1
#
_cell.length_a   1.000
_cell.length_b   1.000
_cell.length_c   1.000
_cell.angle_alpha   90.00
_cell.angle_beta   90.00
_cell.angle_gamma   90.00
#
_symmetry.space_group_name_H-M   'P 1'
#
loop_
_entity.id
_entity.type
_entity.pdbx_description
1 polymer ?
#
loop_
_entity_poly.entity_id
_entity_poly.type
_entity_poly.pdbx_seq_one_letter_code
_entity_poly.pdbx_strand_id
1 'polypeptide(L)'
;MIVVIERDRLEEFDCSSIVVNWRKRATSEFRVVLSPISSHGLWAKVNPFDFTKPISSPDVQVAAITRARIKWQKNFTFWGAVPPVVTDLHNSPGLIAAIGIGEAPIGLQGTFSLWASAGALRDFAYKGQAHQVAIAQTEKIGWYSEELFARFEVLDIRGEITTKASK
;
A
#
# COMPACT_ATOMS: atom_id res chain seq x y z
N MET A 1 -12.60 4.66 -3.71
CA MET A 1 -12.74 5.67 -4.77
C MET A 1 -11.35 6.08 -5.22
N ILE A 2 -11.09 6.09 -6.53
CA ILE A 2 -9.86 6.65 -7.10
C ILE A 2 -10.28 7.88 -7.89
N VAL A 3 -9.61 9.00 -7.68
CA VAL A 3 -9.83 10.24 -8.41
C VAL A 3 -8.48 10.73 -8.91
N VAL A 4 -8.44 11.14 -10.18
CA VAL A 4 -7.27 11.79 -10.78
C VAL A 4 -7.59 13.27 -10.85
N ILE A 5 -6.78 14.09 -10.19
CA ILE A 5 -6.91 15.55 -10.14
C ILE A 5 -5.55 16.20 -10.35
N GLU A 6 -5.57 17.46 -10.78
CA GLU A 6 -4.38 18.30 -10.81
C GLU A 6 -3.87 18.57 -9.37
N ARG A 7 -2.56 18.71 -9.21
CA ARG A 7 -1.92 18.81 -7.88
C ARG A 7 -2.36 20.04 -7.10
N ASP A 8 -2.58 21.16 -7.78
CA ASP A 8 -3.04 22.43 -7.20
C ASP A 8 -4.46 22.35 -6.65
N ARG A 9 -5.26 21.38 -7.10
CA ARG A 9 -6.61 21.12 -6.58
C ARG A 9 -6.65 20.22 -5.34
N LEU A 10 -5.51 19.79 -4.83
CA LEU A 10 -5.44 18.86 -3.69
C LEU A 10 -6.12 19.43 -2.44
N GLU A 11 -5.90 20.71 -2.14
CA GLU A 11 -6.51 21.38 -0.99
C GLU A 11 -8.02 21.57 -1.16
N GLU A 12 -8.45 21.97 -2.37
CA GLU A 12 -9.87 22.09 -2.71
C GLU A 12 -10.60 20.75 -2.54
N PHE A 13 -9.99 19.66 -3.03
CA PHE A 13 -10.53 18.32 -2.87
C PHE A 13 -10.59 17.89 -1.40
N ASP A 14 -9.55 18.18 -0.60
CA ASP A 14 -9.53 17.83 0.83
C ASP A 14 -10.63 18.57 1.63
N CYS A 15 -11.02 19.76 1.18
CA CYS A 15 -12.08 20.58 1.78
C CYS A 15 -13.46 20.37 1.14
N SER A 16 -13.57 19.51 0.13
CA SER A 16 -14.82 19.28 -0.60
C SER A 16 -15.92 18.69 0.29
N SER A 17 -17.18 18.90 -0.12
CA SER A 17 -18.35 18.42 0.62
C SER A 17 -18.35 16.90 0.84
N ILE A 18 -17.81 16.13 -0.11
CA ILE A 18 -17.70 14.66 0.00
C ILE A 18 -16.75 14.26 1.13
N VAL A 19 -15.55 14.85 1.19
CA VAL A 19 -14.55 14.53 2.21
C VAL A 19 -15.01 15.03 3.59
N VAL A 20 -15.59 16.24 3.66
CA VAL A 20 -16.17 16.78 4.90
C VAL A 20 -17.29 15.88 5.43
N ASN A 21 -18.15 15.36 4.56
CA ASN A 21 -19.21 14.43 4.97
C ASN A 21 -18.68 13.09 5.46
N TRP A 22 -17.56 12.59 4.91
CA TRP A 22 -16.88 11.41 5.45
C TRP A 22 -16.31 11.68 6.84
N ARG A 23 -15.60 12.80 7.03
CA ARG A 23 -15.06 13.19 8.35
C ARG A 23 -16.14 13.30 9.41
N LYS A 24 -17.31 13.88 9.09
CA LYS A 24 -18.45 13.98 10.02
C LYS A 24 -18.98 12.63 10.50
N ARG A 25 -18.78 11.57 9.72
CA ARG A 25 -19.26 10.20 10.03
C ARG A 25 -18.15 9.28 10.56
N ALA A 26 -16.90 9.74 10.50
CA ALA A 26 -15.75 8.98 10.93
C ALA A 26 -15.42 9.28 12.39
N THR A 27 -14.99 8.26 13.13
CA THR A 27 -14.45 8.42 14.49
C THR A 27 -12.97 8.80 14.49
N SER A 28 -12.27 8.49 13.39
CA SER A 28 -10.88 8.87 13.15
C SER A 28 -10.62 9.02 11.65
N GLU A 29 -9.58 9.78 11.30
CA GLU A 29 -9.11 9.93 9.92
C GLU A 29 -7.60 9.75 9.90
N PHE A 30 -7.11 9.01 8.91
CA PHE A 30 -5.71 9.03 8.51
C PHE A 30 -5.63 9.56 7.08
N ARG A 31 -4.85 10.61 6.88
CA ARG A 31 -4.57 11.20 5.58
C ARG A 31 -3.06 11.29 5.39
N VAL A 32 -2.60 10.94 4.21
CA VAL A 32 -1.19 11.05 3.83
C VAL A 32 -1.08 11.62 2.42
N VAL A 33 -0.15 12.57 2.23
CA VAL A 33 0.25 13.08 0.92
C VAL A 33 1.55 12.41 0.52
N LEU A 34 1.58 11.87 -0.69
CA LEU A 34 2.62 10.97 -1.16
C LEU A 34 3.21 11.49 -2.48
N SER A 35 4.53 11.38 -2.61
CA SER A 35 5.24 11.59 -3.89
C SER A 35 5.79 10.25 -4.39
N PRO A 36 5.46 9.79 -5.60
CA PRO A 36 5.96 8.50 -6.07
C PRO A 36 7.49 8.50 -6.24
N ILE A 37 8.12 7.48 -5.68
CA ILE A 37 9.55 7.18 -5.83
C ILE A 37 9.76 6.16 -6.96
N SER A 38 8.93 5.13 -6.97
CA SER A 38 8.97 4.08 -7.99
C SER A 38 7.60 3.44 -8.11
N SER A 39 7.24 3.00 -9.32
CA SER A 39 6.01 2.25 -9.58
C SER A 39 6.28 1.16 -10.60
N HIS A 40 5.89 -0.06 -10.25
CA HIS A 40 5.98 -1.22 -11.14
C HIS A 40 4.60 -1.86 -11.28
N GLY A 41 4.24 -2.23 -12.51
CA GLY A 41 2.95 -2.87 -12.80
C GLY A 41 1.82 -1.88 -13.07
N LEU A 42 0.58 -2.38 -12.96
CA LEU A 42 -0.63 -1.69 -13.39
C LEU A 42 -1.71 -1.76 -12.30
N TRP A 43 -2.47 -0.69 -12.19
CA TRP A 43 -3.75 -0.64 -11.51
C TRP A 43 -4.86 -0.46 -12.54
N ALA A 44 -5.70 -1.48 -12.71
CA ALA A 44 -6.80 -1.47 -13.68
C ALA A 44 -6.31 -1.14 -15.11
N LYS A 45 -5.23 -1.81 -15.53
CA LYS A 45 -4.55 -1.69 -16.82
C LYS A 45 -3.76 -0.41 -17.06
N VAL A 46 -3.65 0.49 -16.07
CA VAL A 46 -2.89 1.75 -16.18
C VAL A 46 -1.87 1.83 -15.05
N ASN A 47 -0.69 2.41 -15.26
CA ASN A 47 0.21 2.76 -14.15
C ASN A 47 -0.12 4.18 -13.66
N PRO A 48 -0.79 4.37 -12.51
CA PRO A 48 -1.20 5.69 -12.05
C PRO A 48 -0.08 6.51 -11.41
N PHE A 49 1.14 5.93 -11.28
CA PHE A 49 2.27 6.51 -10.55
C PHE A 49 3.57 6.47 -11.37
N ASP A 50 3.45 6.57 -12.70
CA ASP A 50 4.59 6.55 -13.63
C ASP A 50 5.44 7.84 -13.58
N PHE A 51 4.94 8.91 -12.96
CA PHE A 51 5.70 10.10 -12.62
C PHE A 51 6.47 9.90 -11.31
N THR A 52 7.78 9.66 -11.40
CA THR A 52 8.63 9.41 -10.22
C THR A 52 9.53 10.59 -9.90
N LYS A 53 9.84 10.74 -8.60
CA LYS A 53 10.83 11.69 -8.09
C LYS A 53 11.82 10.96 -7.18
N PRO A 54 13.11 11.35 -7.19
CA PRO A 54 14.07 10.87 -6.21
C PRO A 54 13.61 11.24 -4.80
N ILE A 55 13.96 10.40 -3.83
CA ILE A 55 13.75 10.73 -2.41
C ILE A 55 14.58 11.95 -2.02
N SER A 56 14.02 12.81 -1.17
CA SER A 56 14.73 14.00 -0.67
C SER A 56 15.87 13.65 0.28
N SER A 57 15.72 12.59 1.08
CA SER A 57 16.74 12.08 2.02
C SER A 57 16.53 10.58 2.29
N PRO A 58 17.58 9.80 2.64
CA PRO A 58 17.44 8.39 3.01
C PRO A 58 16.54 8.12 4.22
N ASP A 59 16.42 9.09 5.13
CA ASP A 59 15.72 8.96 6.41
C ASP A 59 14.26 9.44 6.37
N VAL A 60 13.76 9.83 5.19
CA VAL A 60 12.34 10.19 5.03
C VAL A 60 11.46 8.96 5.19
N GLN A 61 10.28 9.16 5.78
CA GLN A 61 9.28 8.11 5.83
C GLN A 61 8.83 7.73 4.42
N VAL A 62 8.60 6.43 4.24
CA VAL A 62 8.20 5.86 2.95
C VAL A 62 6.90 5.11 3.11
N ALA A 63 5.98 5.30 2.18
CA ALA A 63 4.80 4.46 2.05
C ALA A 63 4.97 3.48 0.89
N ALA A 64 4.35 2.31 1.00
CA ALA A 64 4.24 1.35 -0.09
C ALA A 64 2.78 0.94 -0.28
N ILE A 65 2.36 0.93 -1.56
CA ILE A 65 1.09 0.36 -2.00
C ILE A 65 1.42 -0.87 -2.82
N THR A 66 0.92 -2.01 -2.37
CA THR A 66 1.02 -3.29 -3.09
C THR A 66 -0.37 -3.74 -3.45
N ARG A 67 -0.65 -4.01 -4.72
CA ARG A 67 -1.94 -4.53 -5.19
C ARG A 67 -1.71 -5.73 -6.07
N ALA A 68 -2.51 -6.77 -5.91
CA ALA A 68 -2.47 -7.94 -6.77
C ALA A 68 -3.89 -8.40 -7.11
N ARG A 69 -4.14 -8.65 -8.39
CA ARG A 69 -5.36 -9.28 -8.87
C ARG A 69 -5.10 -10.75 -9.14
N ILE A 70 -5.65 -11.62 -8.29
CA ILE A 70 -5.42 -13.05 -8.40
C ILE A 70 -6.28 -13.64 -9.54
N LYS A 71 -5.70 -14.56 -10.32
CA LYS A 71 -6.44 -15.38 -11.29
C LYS A 71 -7.43 -16.25 -10.52
N TRP A 72 -8.69 -16.24 -10.93
CA TRP A 72 -9.79 -16.93 -10.26
C TRP A 72 -9.47 -18.40 -9.87
N GLN A 73 -8.81 -19.14 -10.77
CA GLN A 73 -8.42 -20.54 -10.58
C GLN A 73 -7.29 -20.78 -9.55
N LYS A 74 -6.65 -19.72 -9.05
CA LYS A 74 -5.50 -19.77 -8.15
C LYS A 74 -5.78 -19.22 -6.76
N ASN A 75 -7.02 -18.82 -6.48
CA ASN A 75 -7.41 -18.26 -5.17
C ASN A 75 -7.05 -19.21 -4.01
N PHE A 76 -7.41 -20.49 -4.06
CA PHE A 76 -7.09 -21.42 -2.97
C PHE A 76 -5.60 -21.52 -2.65
N THR A 77 -4.74 -21.56 -3.68
CA THR A 77 -3.28 -21.61 -3.51
C THR A 77 -2.73 -20.31 -2.93
N PHE A 78 -3.23 -19.16 -3.37
CA PHE A 78 -2.82 -17.85 -2.87
C PHE A 78 -3.17 -17.68 -1.38
N TRP A 79 -4.40 -17.99 -0.99
CA TRP A 79 -4.86 -17.79 0.39
C TRP A 79 -4.10 -18.65 1.41
N GLY A 80 -3.57 -19.81 1.00
CA GLY A 80 -2.68 -20.62 1.85
C GLY A 80 -1.26 -20.04 2.03
N ALA A 81 -0.78 -19.24 1.08
CA ALA A 81 0.59 -18.70 1.07
C ALA A 81 0.72 -17.30 1.69
N VAL A 82 -0.39 -16.56 1.83
CA VAL A 82 -0.43 -15.18 2.38
C VAL A 82 -0.17 -15.07 3.89
N PRO A 83 -0.66 -15.97 4.77
CA PRO A 83 -0.58 -15.77 6.22
C PRO A 83 0.86 -15.55 6.76
N PRO A 84 1.88 -16.29 6.28
CA PRO A 84 3.27 -16.04 6.68
C PRO A 84 3.77 -14.64 6.29
N VAL A 85 3.43 -14.15 5.09
CA VAL A 85 3.87 -12.84 4.59
C VAL A 85 3.26 -11.69 5.39
N VAL A 86 1.98 -11.82 5.77
CA VAL A 86 1.29 -10.83 6.61
C VAL A 86 1.90 -10.79 8.02
N THR A 87 2.24 -11.96 8.58
CA THR A 87 2.88 -12.06 9.89
C THR A 87 4.27 -11.42 9.88
N ASP A 88 5.08 -11.72 8.86
CA ASP A 88 6.42 -11.14 8.72
C ASP A 88 6.36 -9.62 8.50
N LEU A 89 5.39 -9.12 7.74
CA LEU A 89 5.15 -7.69 7.57
C LEU A 89 4.96 -7.02 8.94
N HIS A 90 4.02 -7.52 9.75
CA HIS A 90 3.73 -6.91 11.06
C HIS A 90 4.89 -6.96 12.06
N ASN A 91 5.81 -7.91 11.91
CA ASN A 91 7.00 -8.04 12.75
C ASN A 91 8.24 -7.32 12.18
N SER A 92 8.12 -6.64 11.03
CA SER A 92 9.27 -6.05 10.35
C SER A 92 9.81 -4.81 11.07
N PRO A 93 11.12 -4.75 11.36
CA PRO A 93 11.74 -3.56 11.93
C PRO A 93 11.50 -2.33 11.04
N GLY A 94 11.07 -1.24 11.66
CA GLY A 94 10.80 0.03 10.96
C GLY A 94 9.45 0.09 10.24
N LEU A 95 8.59 -0.93 10.34
CA LEU A 95 7.18 -0.78 10.00
C LEU A 95 6.48 0.09 11.04
N ILE A 96 5.82 1.16 10.59
CA ILE A 96 5.02 2.04 11.45
C ILE A 96 3.57 1.55 11.48
N ALA A 97 3.00 1.28 10.30
CA ALA A 97 1.62 0.83 10.18
C ALA A 97 1.39 0.09 8.86
N ALA A 98 0.45 -0.85 8.85
CA ALA A 98 -0.02 -1.49 7.63
C ALA A 98 -1.53 -1.71 7.69
N ILE A 99 -2.22 -1.44 6.58
CA ILE A 99 -3.65 -1.71 6.42
C ILE A 99 -3.90 -2.46 5.12
N GLY A 100 -4.94 -3.29 5.14
CA GLY A 100 -5.45 -3.94 3.96
C GLY A 100 -6.28 -3.01 3.08
N ILE A 101 -6.14 -3.14 1.76
CA ILE A 101 -6.99 -2.48 0.76
C ILE A 101 -7.82 -3.57 0.06
N GLY A 102 -9.15 -3.51 0.16
CA GLY A 102 -10.03 -4.47 -0.50
C GLY A 102 -11.52 -4.20 -0.24
N GLU A 103 -12.37 -4.83 -1.04
CA GLU A 103 -13.83 -4.84 -0.85
C GLU A 103 -14.25 -6.20 -0.30
N ALA A 104 -14.88 -6.23 0.87
CA ALA A 104 -15.58 -7.43 1.34
C ALA A 104 -16.73 -7.74 0.35
N PRO A 105 -16.97 -8.99 -0.07
CA PRO A 105 -16.37 -10.27 0.35
C PRO A 105 -15.24 -10.80 -0.57
N ILE A 106 -14.79 -10.02 -1.55
CA ILE A 106 -13.89 -10.47 -2.63
C ILE A 106 -12.43 -10.65 -2.13
N GLY A 107 -12.10 -10.05 -0.99
CA GLY A 107 -10.82 -10.21 -0.29
C GLY A 107 -9.92 -8.99 -0.39
N LEU A 108 -8.74 -9.10 0.26
CA LEU A 108 -7.67 -8.10 0.19
C LEU A 108 -7.09 -8.09 -1.23
N GLN A 109 -7.34 -7.02 -1.96
CA GLN A 109 -6.76 -6.82 -3.29
C GLN A 109 -5.42 -6.08 -3.22
N GLY A 110 -5.08 -5.52 -2.06
CA GLY A 110 -3.80 -4.87 -1.83
C GLY A 110 -3.54 -4.53 -0.36
N THR A 111 -2.42 -3.88 -0.12
CA THR A 111 -1.99 -3.35 1.17
C THR A 111 -1.45 -1.94 0.99
N PHE A 112 -1.65 -1.12 2.02
CA PHE A 112 -0.91 0.10 2.26
C PHE A 112 -0.01 -0.13 3.47
N SER A 113 1.23 0.30 3.41
CA SER A 113 2.16 0.23 4.55
C SER A 113 2.99 1.51 4.65
N LEU A 114 3.25 1.93 5.88
CA LEU A 114 4.04 3.11 6.24
C LEU A 114 5.29 2.66 6.99
N TRP A 115 6.44 3.18 6.58
CA TRP A 115 7.77 2.76 7.04
C TRP A 115 8.58 3.95 7.50
N ALA A 116 9.44 3.72 8.49
CA ALA A 116 10.35 4.71 9.04
C ALA A 116 11.36 5.22 8.02
N SER A 117 11.75 4.40 7.04
CA SER A 117 12.67 4.80 5.97
C SER A 117 12.57 3.91 4.72
N ALA A 118 13.15 4.38 3.62
CA ALA A 118 13.35 3.59 2.41
C ALA A 118 14.20 2.33 2.66
N GLY A 119 15.16 2.43 3.59
CA GLY A 119 16.01 1.32 4.01
C GLY A 119 15.23 0.21 4.71
N ALA A 120 14.34 0.56 5.64
CA ALA A 120 13.49 -0.40 6.35
C ALA A 120 12.58 -1.17 5.39
N LEU A 121 11.91 -0.47 4.47
CA LEU A 121 11.09 -1.10 3.44
C LEU A 121 11.91 -2.02 2.53
N ARG A 122 13.11 -1.59 2.11
CA ARG A 122 14.00 -2.40 1.28
C ARG A 122 14.42 -3.68 1.99
N ASP A 123 14.75 -3.58 3.28
CA ASP A 123 15.16 -4.72 4.09
C ASP A 123 14.01 -5.72 4.24
N PHE A 124 12.78 -5.26 4.47
CA PHE A 124 11.61 -6.15 4.43
C PHE A 124 11.46 -6.84 3.07
N ALA A 125 11.46 -6.07 1.96
CA ALA A 125 11.21 -6.60 0.63
C ALA A 125 12.28 -7.60 0.15
N TYR A 126 13.55 -7.42 0.55
CA TYR A 126 14.65 -8.21 0.00
C TYR A 126 15.38 -9.09 1.01
N LYS A 127 15.27 -8.86 2.32
CA LYS A 127 15.92 -9.71 3.34
C LYS A 127 14.93 -10.66 4.04
N GLY A 128 13.62 -10.41 3.94
CA GLY A 128 12.60 -11.30 4.50
C GLY A 128 12.50 -12.60 3.71
N GLN A 129 12.86 -13.72 4.33
CA GLN A 129 12.85 -15.04 3.68
C GLN A 129 11.44 -15.41 3.19
N ALA A 130 10.38 -15.09 3.94
CA ALA A 130 9.01 -15.33 3.48
C ALA A 130 8.60 -14.42 2.30
N HIS A 131 9.09 -13.17 2.26
CA HIS A 131 8.80 -12.26 1.16
C HIS A 131 9.49 -12.71 -0.14
N GLN A 132 10.76 -13.13 -0.05
CA GLN A 132 11.46 -13.73 -1.19
C GLN A 132 10.77 -14.99 -1.71
N VAL A 133 10.31 -15.87 -0.80
CA VAL A 133 9.54 -17.06 -1.17
C VAL A 133 8.23 -16.68 -1.85
N ALA A 134 7.52 -15.67 -1.36
CA ALA A 134 6.29 -15.20 -1.97
C ALA A 134 6.50 -14.58 -3.36
N ILE A 135 7.59 -13.83 -3.57
CA ILE A 135 8.00 -13.30 -4.89
C ILE A 135 8.33 -14.47 -5.83
N ALA A 136 9.18 -15.40 -5.41
CA ALA A 136 9.57 -16.55 -6.23
C ALA A 136 8.37 -17.45 -6.58
N GLN A 137 7.45 -17.64 -5.64
CA GLN A 137 6.20 -18.36 -5.87
C GLN A 137 5.27 -17.59 -6.81
N THR A 138 5.24 -16.26 -6.73
CA THR A 138 4.49 -15.42 -7.68
C THR A 138 4.97 -15.64 -9.11
N GLU A 139 6.28 -15.56 -9.34
CA GLU A 139 6.88 -15.80 -10.67
C GLU A 139 6.62 -17.23 -11.15
N LYS A 140 6.78 -18.22 -10.27
CA LYS A 140 6.65 -19.65 -10.61
C LYS A 140 5.20 -20.09 -10.86
N ILE A 141 4.26 -19.61 -10.05
CA ILE A 141 2.85 -20.05 -10.06
C ILE A 141 2.03 -19.15 -11.00
N GLY A 142 2.49 -17.93 -11.26
CA GLY A 142 1.85 -17.00 -12.18
C GLY A 142 0.41 -16.68 -11.77
N TRP A 143 0.13 -16.61 -10.47
CA TRP A 143 -1.24 -16.45 -9.95
C TRP A 143 -1.78 -15.02 -10.09
N TYR A 144 -0.95 -14.04 -10.45
CA TYR A 144 -1.39 -12.66 -10.69
C TYR A 144 -1.83 -12.51 -12.15
N SER A 145 -3.00 -11.89 -12.32
CA SER A 145 -3.50 -11.38 -13.59
C SER A 145 -3.12 -9.91 -13.80
N GLU A 146 -2.81 -9.21 -12.71
CA GLU A 146 -2.33 -7.83 -12.67
C GLU A 146 -1.68 -7.62 -11.30
N GLU A 147 -0.63 -6.80 -11.25
CA GLU A 147 0.05 -6.41 -10.01
C GLU A 147 0.45 -4.94 -10.06
N LEU A 148 0.53 -4.28 -8.90
CA LEU A 148 1.13 -2.97 -8.73
C LEU A 148 1.98 -2.96 -7.46
N PHE A 149 3.22 -2.53 -7.59
CA PHE A 149 4.10 -2.22 -6.47
C PHE A 149 4.59 -0.78 -6.60
N ALA A 150 4.06 0.11 -5.77
CA ALA A 150 4.41 1.52 -5.77
C ALA A 150 4.98 1.94 -4.42
N ARG A 151 6.05 2.74 -4.46
CA ARG A 151 6.74 3.30 -3.29
C ARG A 151 6.67 4.81 -3.36
N PHE A 152 6.52 5.44 -2.21
CA PHE A 152 6.28 6.87 -2.11
C PHE A 152 7.05 7.49 -0.96
N GLU A 153 7.57 8.68 -1.18
CA GLU A 153 8.02 9.55 -0.11
C GLU A 153 6.79 10.19 0.54
N VAL A 154 6.78 10.20 1.86
CA VAL A 154 5.73 10.85 2.64
C VAL A 154 6.03 12.35 2.70
N LEU A 155 5.11 13.17 2.19
CA LEU A 155 5.22 14.63 2.20
C LEU A 155 4.50 15.25 3.40
N ASP A 156 3.35 14.69 3.78
CA ASP A 156 2.50 15.19 4.85
C ASP A 156 1.66 14.05 5.43
N ILE A 157 1.44 14.06 6.74
CA ILE A 157 0.58 13.11 7.45
C ILE A 157 -0.35 13.89 8.38
N ARG A 158 -1.64 13.53 8.35
CA ARG A 158 -2.62 13.96 9.34
C ARG A 158 -3.32 12.74 9.93
N GLY A 159 -3.36 12.67 11.25
CA GLY A 159 -3.93 11.56 12.01
C GLY A 159 -3.02 10.33 12.05
N GLU A 160 -3.54 9.23 12.58
CA GLU A 160 -2.78 8.01 12.83
C GLU A 160 -3.53 6.76 12.40
N ILE A 161 -2.80 5.76 11.91
CA ILE A 161 -3.35 4.43 11.69
C ILE A 161 -3.32 3.68 13.02
N THR A 162 -4.43 3.69 13.75
CA THR A 162 -4.55 2.90 14.98
C THR A 162 -4.89 1.45 14.63
N THR A 163 -3.94 0.53 14.79
CA THR A 163 -4.17 -0.92 14.63
C THR A 163 -4.71 -1.61 15.88
N LYS A 164 -5.06 -0.86 16.94
CA LYS A 164 -5.82 -1.43 18.06
C LYS A 164 -7.28 -1.56 17.66
N ALA A 165 -7.70 -2.79 17.40
CA ALA A 165 -9.10 -3.17 17.59
C ALA A 165 -9.46 -2.80 19.03
N SER A 166 -10.39 -1.85 19.20
CA SER A 166 -10.98 -1.61 20.51
C SER A 166 -11.63 -2.92 20.95
N LYS A 167 -11.18 -3.43 22.10
CA LYS A 167 -11.82 -4.56 22.78
C LYS A 167 -13.26 -4.22 23.13
#